data_AF-A0A439RF56-F1
#
_entry.id   AF-A0A439RF56-F1
#
_cell.length_a   1.000
_cell.length_b   1.000
_cell.length_c   1.000
_cell.angle_alpha   90.00
_cell.angle_beta   90.00
_cell.angle_gamma   90.00
#
_symmetry.space_group_name_H-M   'P 1'
#
loop_
_entity.id
_entity.type
_entity.pdbx_description
1 polymer ?
#
loop_
_entity_poly.entity_id
_entity_poly.type
_entity_poly.pdbx_seq_one_letter_code
_entity_poly.pdbx_strand_id
1 'polypeptide(L)' 'MKIIGLLVAVYVTGGNVPGVELVARNYMPLQECKAQAEKLNAMPSEESQRDGKPVLMVRYACTVQDAGEVIEQAEALK' A
#
# COMPACT_ATOMS: atom_id res chain seq x y z
N MET A 1 -22.76 -6.15 0.30
CA MET A 1 -21.30 -6.36 0.39
C MET A 1 -20.69 -5.12 1.03
N LYS A 2 -19.97 -5.27 2.13
CA LYS A 2 -19.25 -4.14 2.74
C LYS A 2 -17.88 -4.08 2.07
N ILE A 3 -17.67 -3.07 1.23
CA ILE A 3 -16.41 -2.89 0.52
C ILE A 3 -15.48 -2.01 1.37
N ILE A 4 -14.24 -2.44 1.54
CA ILE A 4 -13.19 -1.66 2.21
C ILE A 4 -12.03 -1.42 1.26
N GLY A 5 -11.37 -0.27 1.42
CA GLY A 5 -10.15 0.05 0.73
C GLY A 5 -8.95 -0.44 1.54
N LEU A 6 -8.00 -1.08 0.88
CA LEU A 6 -6.67 -1.36 1.42
C LEU A 6 -5.68 -0.40 0.78
N LEU A 7 -5.10 0.49 1.59
CA LEU A 7 -4.04 1.39 1.16
C LEU A 7 -2.73 0.62 1.05
N VAL A 8 -2.13 0.60 -0.13
CA VAL A 8 -0.88 -0.10 -0.43
C VAL A 8 0.17 0.91 -0.87
N ALA A 9 1.39 0.77 -0.35
CA ALA A 9 2.56 1.47 -0.84
C ALA A 9 3.35 0.53 -1.77
N VAL A 10 3.64 1.02 -2.98
CA VAL A 10 4.43 0.35 -4.02
C VAL A 10 5.78 1.03 -4.06
N TYR A 11 6.82 0.31 -3.68
CA TYR A 11 8.19 0.80 -3.71
C TYR A 11 8.89 0.28 -4.96
N VAL A 12 9.53 1.18 -5.71
CA VAL A 12 10.49 0.84 -6.75
C VAL A 12 11.88 1.10 -6.17
N THR A 13 12.65 0.04 -5.96
CA THR A 13 14.00 0.11 -5.38
C THR A 13 15.08 -0.09 -6.45
N GLY A 14 16.24 0.54 -6.23
CA GLY A 14 17.39 0.45 -7.11
C GLY A 14 18.24 -0.81 -6.88
N GLY A 15 19.04 -1.16 -7.88
CA GLY A 15 19.88 -2.35 -7.95
C GLY A 15 20.12 -2.76 -9.40
N ASN A 16 20.75 -3.92 -9.62
CA ASN A 16 20.97 -4.45 -10.98
C ASN A 16 19.65 -4.83 -11.70
N VAL A 17 18.62 -5.16 -10.93
CA VAL A 17 17.25 -5.38 -11.40
C VAL A 17 16.32 -4.57 -10.50
N PRO A 18 15.49 -3.65 -11.04
CA PRO A 18 14.52 -2.92 -10.24
C PRO A 18 13.61 -3.88 -9.47
N GLY A 19 13.52 -3.69 -8.15
CA GLY A 19 12.61 -4.44 -7.30
C GLY A 19 11.31 -3.68 -7.09
N VAL A 20 10.17 -4.35 -7.22
CA VAL A 20 8.85 -3.82 -6.84
C VAL A 20 8.41 -4.50 -5.56
N GLU A 21 8.16 -3.73 -4.51
CA GLU A 21 7.66 -4.23 -3.23
C GLU A 21 6.29 -3.62 -2.94
N LEU A 22 5.34 -4.46 -2.51
CA LEU A 22 3.97 -4.09 -2.16
C LEU A 22 3.79 -4.19 -0.66
N VAL A 23 3.43 -3.07 -0.02
CA VAL A 23 3.31 -2.98 1.43
C VAL A 23 1.91 -2.49 1.78
N ALA A 24 1.11 -3.38 2.36
CA ALA A 24 -0.19 -3.04 2.91
C ALA A 24 -0.01 -2.13 4.14
N ARG A 25 -0.61 -0.93 4.13
CA ARG A 25 -0.50 0.01 5.25
C ARG A 25 -1.69 -0.05 6.19
N ASN A 26 -2.93 0.00 5.69
CA ASN A 26 -4.15 0.00 6.52
C ASN A 26 -5.41 -0.28 5.69
N TYR A 27 -6.42 -0.89 6.32
CA TYR A 27 -7.79 -0.96 5.82
C TYR A 27 -8.61 0.26 6.28
N MET A 28 -9.40 0.85 5.39
CA MET A 28 -10.24 2.02 5.67
C MET A 28 -11.42 2.13 4.67
N PRO A 29 -12.40 3.03 4.89
CA PRO A 29 -13.46 3.29 3.91
C PRO A 29 -12.90 3.65 2.53
N LEU A 30 -13.52 3.15 1.47
CA LEU A 30 -13.01 3.28 0.09
C LEU A 30 -12.72 4.73 -0.33
N GLN A 31 -13.58 5.68 0.06
CA GLN A 31 -13.37 7.11 -0.27
C GLN A 31 -12.16 7.69 0.45
N GLU A 32 -12.00 7.35 1.73
CA GLU A 32 -10.84 7.79 2.54
C GLU A 32 -9.54 7.20 1.99
N CYS A 33 -9.57 5.92 1.61
CA CYS A 33 -8.44 5.21 1.00
C CYS A 33 -7.96 5.87 -0.30
N LYS A 34 -8.89 6.27 -1.18
CA LYS A 34 -8.56 7.01 -2.41
C LYS A 34 -7.97 8.39 -2.12
N ALA A 35 -8.63 9.16 -1.25
CA ALA A 35 -8.17 10.50 -0.87
C ALA A 35 -6.77 10.46 -0.21
N GLN A 36 -6.51 9.46 0.61
CA GLN A 36 -5.21 9.30 1.26
C GLN A 36 -4.11 8.87 0.28
N ALA A 37 -4.41 7.97 -0.66
CA ALA A 37 -3.47 7.60 -1.73
C ALA A 37 -3.09 8.82 -2.59
N GLU A 38 -4.07 9.64 -2.98
CA GLU A 38 -3.84 10.88 -3.73
C GLU A 38 -2.98 11.87 -2.94
N LYS A 39 -3.32 12.11 -1.67
CA LYS A 39 -2.57 13.00 -0.78
C LYS A 39 -1.11 12.56 -0.64
N LEU A 40 -0.87 11.27 -0.42
CA LEU A 40 0.49 10.75 -0.24
C LEU A 40 1.30 10.79 -1.54
N ASN A 41 0.67 10.57 -2.70
CA ASN A 41 1.32 10.69 -4.00
C ASN A 41 1.64 12.13 -4.42
N ALA A 42 0.96 13.11 -3.84
CA ALA A 42 1.22 14.54 -4.07
C ALA A 42 2.44 15.07 -3.28
N MET A 43 2.94 14.29 -2.33
CA MET A 43 4.10 14.63 -1.51
C MET A 43 5.32 13.79 -1.93
N PRO A 44 6.54 14.34 -1.89
CA PRO A 44 7.74 13.53 -2.05
C PRO A 44 7.82 12.50 -0.91
N SER A 45 8.23 11.27 -1.25
CA SER A 45 8.51 10.24 -0.25
C SER A 45 9.74 10.63 0.55
N GLU A 46 9.65 10.60 1.89
CA GLU A 46 10.79 10.80 2.79
C GLU A 46 11.68 9.55 2.90
N GLU A 47 11.15 8.39 2.48
CA GLU A 47 11.86 7.11 2.52
C GLU A 47 12.85 7.03 1.35
N SER A 48 14.13 7.15 1.67
CA SER A 48 15.24 7.11 0.70
C SER A 48 15.90 5.73 0.57
N GLN A 49 15.66 4.84 1.53
CA GLN A 49 16.19 3.47 1.53
C GLN A 49 15.17 2.49 2.08
N ARG A 50 15.18 1.27 1.53
CA ARG A 50 14.34 0.15 1.95
C ARG A 50 15.05 -1.17 1.68
N ASP A 51 15.11 -2.06 2.66
CA ASP A 51 15.82 -3.35 2.59
C ASP A 51 17.26 -3.25 2.05
N GLY A 52 17.98 -2.21 2.45
CA GLY A 52 19.36 -1.95 2.02
C GLY A 52 19.50 -1.46 0.57
N LYS A 53 18.39 -1.18 -0.13
CA LYS A 53 18.37 -0.64 -1.49
C LYS A 53 17.89 0.80 -1.51
N PRO A 54 18.40 1.66 -2.41
CA PRO A 54 17.87 3.01 -2.58
C PRO A 54 16.44 2.97 -3.12
N VAL A 55 15.56 3.80 -2.58
CA VAL A 55 14.20 3.95 -3.11
C VAL A 55 14.26 4.93 -4.27
N LEU A 56 13.83 4.49 -5.45
CA LEU A 56 13.77 5.30 -6.66
C LEU A 56 12.40 5.98 -6.82
N MET A 57 11.34 5.30 -6.39
CA MET A 57 9.98 5.81 -6.44
C MET A 57 9.13 5.13 -5.38
N VAL A 58 8.17 5.86 -4.81
CA VAL A 58 7.07 5.30 -4.03
C VAL A 58 5.76 5.75 -4.65
N ARG A 59 4.81 4.83 -4.78
CA ARG A 59 3.44 5.12 -5.21
C ARG A 59 2.44 4.50 -4.26
N TYR A 60 1.46 5.27 -3.86
CA TYR A 60 0.36 4.80 -3.02
C TYR A 60 -0.85 4.47 -3.90
N ALA A 61 -1.47 3.33 -3.65
CA ALA A 61 -2.67 2.89 -4.36
C ALA A 61 -3.73 2.42 -3.37
N CYS A 62 -4.98 2.70 -3.69
CA CYS A 62 -6.11 2.10 -2.98
C CYS A 62 -6.58 0.87 -3.73
N THR A 63 -6.48 -0.30 -3.11
CA THR A 63 -7.03 -1.55 -3.63
C THR A 63 -8.38 -1.83 -2.97
N VAL A 64 -9.29 -2.48 -3.71
CA VAL A 64 -10.65 -2.76 -3.23
C VAL A 64 -10.68 -4.19 -2.72
N GLN A 65 -11.17 -4.41 -1.50
CA GLN A 65 -11.38 -5.74 -0.94
C GLN A 65 -12.79 -5.90 -0.37
N ASP A 66 -13.30 -7.12 -0.38
CA ASP A 66 -14.52 -7.47 0.34
C ASP A 66 -14.20 -7.60 1.83
N ALA A 67 -14.92 -6.87 2.67
CA ALA A 67 -14.71 -6.91 4.11
C ALA A 67 -15.01 -8.29 4.73
N GLY A 68 -15.86 -9.10 4.08
CA GLY A 68 -16.12 -10.48 4.52
C GLY A 68 -14.87 -11.36 4.43
N GLU A 69 -14.17 -11.29 3.30
CA GLU A 69 -12.94 -12.07 3.07
C GLU A 69 -11.79 -11.64 3.98
N VAL A 70 -11.71 -10.34 4.31
CA VAL A 70 -10.66 -9.81 5.20
C VAL A 70 -10.86 -10.26 6.65
N ILE A 71 -12.11 -10.34 7.12
CA ILE A 71 -12.41 -10.85 8.47
C ILE A 71 -12.02 -12.33 8.57
N GLU A 72 -12.37 -13.15 7.57
CA GLU A 72 -12.01 -14.57 7.55
C GLU A 72 -10.49 -14.78 7.52
N GLN A 73 -9.75 -13.98 6.74
CA GLN A 73 -8.29 -14.03 6.71
C GLN A 73 -7.65 -13.58 8.03
N ALA A 74 -8.21 -12.55 8.68
CA ALA A 74 -7.72 -12.06 9.97
C ALA A 74 -7.97 -13.05 11.11
N GLU A 75 -9.04 -13.85 11.03
CA GLU A 75 -9.31 -14.93 11.98
C GLU A 75 -8.43 -16.16 11.75
N ALA A 76 -8.10 -16.47 10.49
CA ALA A 76 -7.20 -17.59 10.14
C ALA A 76 -5.72 -17.36 10.51
N LEU A 77 -5.33 -16.12 10.81
CA LEU A 77 -3.97 -15.73 11.21
C LEU A 77 -3.77 -15.67 12.75
N LYS A 78 -4.80 -15.99 13.54
CA LYS A 78 -4.71 -16.12 15.01
C LYS A 78 -4.39 -17.56 15.43
#